data_AF-A0A4S1GQT8-F1
#
_entry.id   AF-A0A4S1GQT8-F1
#
_cell.length_a   1.000
_cell.length_b   1.000
_cell.length_c   1.000
_cell.angle_alpha   90.00
_cell.angle_beta   90.00
_cell.angle_gamma   90.00
#
_symmetry.space_group_name_H-M   'P 1'
#
loop_
_entity.id
_entity.type
_entity.pdbx_description
1 polymer ?
#
loop_
_entity_poly.entity_id
_entity_poly.type
_entity_poly.pdbx_seq_one_letter_code
_entity_poly.pdbx_strand_id
1 'polypeptide(L)'
;EVRKAGQLGWLRPDVKSQVSVRYEGLRPVALDTIVLSTQHDEAVSQATVREGVIEEIIKPVLPAHLDTSGIRFLVNPTGRFVVGGPAGDCGLTGRKIIVDSYGGTGRHGGGAFSGKDPSKVDRSAAYAARYVAKNIVASGLAEVCEIG
;
A
#
# COMPACT_ATOMS: atom_id res chain seq x y z
N GLU A 1 0.25 10.27 7.82
CA GLU A 1 -0.33 11.55 8.25
C GLU A 1 -0.93 11.51 9.65
N VAL A 2 -2.05 10.81 9.89
CA VAL A 2 -2.77 10.77 11.19
C VAL A 2 -1.86 10.59 12.42
N ARG A 3 -0.92 9.64 12.40
CA ARG A 3 0.07 9.47 13.48
C ARG A 3 0.98 10.69 13.67
N LYS A 4 1.55 11.22 12.59
CA LYS A 4 2.50 12.35 12.65
C LYS A 4 1.82 13.65 13.09
N ALA A 5 0.55 13.80 12.75
CA ALA A 5 -0.30 14.91 13.19
C ALA A 5 -0.79 14.75 14.65
N GLY A 6 -0.57 13.59 15.29
CA GLY A 6 -0.98 13.32 16.66
C GLY A 6 -2.47 13.00 16.85
N GLN A 7 -3.26 12.93 15.78
CA GLN A 7 -4.71 12.68 15.83
C GLN A 7 -5.06 11.32 16.45
N LEU A 8 -4.31 10.27 16.09
CA LEU A 8 -4.33 8.97 16.79
C LEU A 8 -2.97 8.77 17.48
N GLY A 9 -2.80 9.42 18.63
CA GLY A 9 -1.51 9.49 19.35
C GLY A 9 -0.94 8.15 19.81
N TRP A 10 -1.78 7.11 19.89
CA TRP A 10 -1.38 5.74 20.25
C TRP A 10 -0.79 4.94 19.08
N LEU A 11 -0.82 5.48 17.85
CA LEU A 11 -0.21 4.83 16.70
C LEU A 11 1.32 4.86 16.78
N ARG A 12 1.94 3.73 16.45
CA ARG A 12 3.39 3.58 16.35
C ARG A 12 3.83 3.42 14.88
N PRO A 13 5.15 3.48 14.58
CA PRO A 13 5.60 3.62 13.20
C PRO A 13 5.36 2.40 12.28
N ASP A 14 5.31 1.18 12.81
CA ASP A 14 5.21 -0.02 11.98
C ASP A 14 3.76 -0.31 11.56
N VAL A 15 3.56 -0.59 10.28
CA VAL A 15 2.24 -0.77 9.68
C VAL A 15 2.33 -1.58 8.38
N LYS A 16 1.29 -2.39 8.14
CA LYS A 16 1.09 -3.14 6.89
C LYS A 16 -0.36 -2.98 6.47
N SER A 17 -0.60 -2.80 5.18
CA SER A 17 -1.93 -2.78 4.58
C SER A 17 -2.00 -3.67 3.36
N GLN A 18 -3.15 -4.28 3.14
CA GLN A 18 -3.47 -5.07 1.96
C GLN A 18 -4.91 -4.77 1.55
N VAL A 19 -5.14 -4.62 0.25
CA VAL A 19 -6.46 -4.36 -0.33
C VAL A 19 -6.74 -5.42 -1.39
N SER A 20 -7.87 -6.10 -1.25
CA SER A 20 -8.41 -7.00 -2.27
C SER A 20 -9.50 -6.27 -3.04
N VAL A 21 -9.36 -6.23 -4.36
CA VAL A 21 -10.27 -5.52 -5.28
C VAL A 21 -10.88 -6.53 -6.24
N ARG A 22 -12.18 -6.44 -6.47
CA ARG A 22 -12.88 -7.23 -7.50
C ARG A 22 -12.81 -6.52 -8.84
N TYR A 23 -12.55 -7.30 -9.89
CA TYR A 23 -12.45 -6.82 -11.25
C TYR A 23 -13.44 -7.53 -12.17
N GLU A 24 -13.97 -6.78 -13.14
CA GLU A 24 -14.62 -7.31 -14.34
C GLU A 24 -13.70 -7.06 -15.53
N GLY A 25 -13.00 -8.10 -15.98
CA GLY A 25 -11.89 -7.95 -16.92
C GLY A 25 -10.80 -7.05 -16.32
N LEU A 26 -10.52 -5.92 -16.97
CA LEU A 26 -9.53 -4.93 -16.51
C LEU A 26 -10.14 -3.79 -15.67
N ARG A 27 -11.47 -3.78 -15.48
CA ARG A 27 -12.17 -2.71 -14.76
C ARG A 27 -12.35 -3.09 -13.28
N PRO A 28 -11.82 -2.30 -12.32
CA PRO A 28 -12.16 -2.51 -10.92
C PRO A 28 -13.63 -2.14 -10.69
N VAL A 29 -14.35 -2.97 -9.94
CA VAL A 29 -15.80 -2.77 -9.70
C VAL A 29 -16.17 -2.63 -8.23
N ALA A 30 -15.43 -3.29 -7.32
CA ALA A 30 -15.72 -3.26 -5.89
C ALA A 30 -14.47 -3.48 -5.04
N LEU A 31 -14.47 -2.94 -3.82
CA LEU A 31 -13.52 -3.32 -2.78
C LEU A 31 -14.09 -4.50 -1.98
N ASP A 32 -13.34 -5.60 -1.89
CA ASP A 32 -13.78 -6.82 -1.21
C ASP A 32 -13.32 -6.85 0.25
N THR A 33 -12.00 -6.74 0.46
CA THR A 33 -11.41 -6.88 1.79
C THR A 33 -10.29 -5.86 1.96
N ILE A 34 -10.28 -5.19 3.10
CA ILE A 34 -9.17 -4.32 3.53
C ILE A 34 -8.59 -4.89 4.81
N VAL A 35 -7.31 -5.22 4.77
CA VAL A 35 -6.53 -5.64 5.94
C VAL A 35 -5.58 -4.53 6.31
N LEU A 36 -5.61 -4.11 7.57
CA LEU A 36 -4.69 -3.12 8.10
C LEU A 36 -4.17 -3.58 9.46
N SER A 37 -2.87 -3.83 9.53
CA SER A 37 -2.18 -4.18 10.77
C SER A 37 -1.27 -3.02 11.15
N THR A 38 -1.55 -2.35 12.25
CA THR A 38 -0.77 -1.20 12.72
C THR A 38 -0.26 -1.42 14.13
N GLN A 39 0.99 -1.06 14.34
CA GLN A 39 1.60 -1.03 15.64
C GLN A 39 0.97 0.06 16.50
N HIS A 40 0.73 -0.24 17.77
CA HIS A 40 0.08 0.67 18.69
C HIS A 40 0.60 0.54 20.12
N ASP A 41 0.22 1.50 20.96
CA ASP A 41 0.53 1.46 22.39
C ASP A 41 -0.13 0.30 23.14
N GLU A 42 0.52 -0.14 24.21
CA GLU A 42 0.01 -1.22 25.05
C GLU A 42 -1.32 -0.85 25.75
N ALA A 43 -1.50 0.44 26.03
CA ALA A 43 -2.65 0.96 26.76
C ALA A 43 -3.94 1.07 25.93
N VAL A 44 -3.85 1.11 24.60
CA VAL A 44 -5.05 1.26 23.75
C VAL A 44 -5.76 -0.08 23.55
N SER A 45 -7.09 -0.07 23.65
CA SER A 45 -7.91 -1.26 23.43
C SER A 45 -7.98 -1.62 21.95
N GLN A 46 -8.14 -2.90 21.63
CA GLN A 46 -8.28 -3.35 20.25
C GLN A 46 -9.54 -2.78 19.58
N ALA A 47 -10.62 -2.53 20.34
CA ALA A 47 -11.83 -1.91 19.82
C ALA A 47 -11.57 -0.47 19.35
N THR A 48 -10.85 0.31 20.18
CA THR A 48 -10.43 1.68 19.84
C THR A 48 -9.48 1.70 18.64
N VAL A 49 -8.54 0.75 18.57
CA VAL A 49 -7.65 0.62 17.40
C VAL A 49 -8.47 0.36 16.14
N ARG A 50 -9.40 -0.60 16.19
CA ARG A 50 -10.26 -0.95 15.07
C ARG A 50 -11.10 0.24 14.60
N GLU A 51 -11.78 0.91 15.51
CA GLU A 51 -12.63 2.07 15.19
C GLU A 51 -11.81 3.21 14.60
N GLY A 52 -10.73 3.64 15.29
CA GLY A 52 -9.88 4.73 14.82
C GLY A 52 -9.25 4.45 13.45
N VAL A 53 -8.82 3.21 13.19
CA VAL A 53 -8.32 2.83 11.86
C VAL A 53 -9.42 2.89 10.79
N ILE A 54 -10.62 2.41 11.08
CA ILE A 54 -11.70 2.41 10.08
C ILE A 54 -12.17 3.84 9.79
N GLU A 55 -12.46 4.63 10.83
CA GLU A 55 -13.06 5.96 10.68
C GLU A 55 -12.05 7.01 10.21
N GLU A 56 -10.83 7.02 10.75
CA GLU A 56 -9.86 8.10 10.50
C GLU A 56 -8.84 7.77 9.40
N ILE A 57 -8.71 6.50 9.00
CA ILE A 57 -7.73 6.08 8.00
C ILE A 57 -8.41 5.48 6.77
N ILE A 58 -9.30 4.50 6.93
CA ILE A 58 -9.83 3.75 5.79
C ILE A 58 -10.97 4.51 5.09
N LYS A 59 -12.03 4.90 5.83
CA LYS A 59 -13.19 5.58 5.25
C LYS A 59 -12.85 6.87 4.48
N PRO A 60 -11.93 7.74 4.96
CA PRO A 60 -11.62 9.00 4.28
C PRO A 60 -10.96 8.83 2.91
N VAL A 61 -10.39 7.65 2.62
CA VAL A 61 -9.69 7.36 1.36
C VAL A 61 -10.45 6.37 0.48
N LEU A 62 -11.68 5.99 0.84
CA LEU A 62 -12.50 5.11 0.02
C LEU A 62 -12.86 5.79 -1.31
N PRO A 63 -12.69 5.10 -2.45
CA PRO A 63 -13.01 5.66 -3.75
C PRO A 63 -14.52 5.73 -3.97
N ALA A 64 -15.01 6.89 -4.42
CA ALA A 64 -16.43 7.08 -4.72
C ALA A 64 -16.93 6.31 -5.97
N HIS A 65 -16.02 5.82 -6.82
CA HIS A 65 -16.34 5.17 -8.09
C HIS A 65 -16.35 3.63 -8.02
N LEU A 66 -16.10 3.03 -6.86
CA LEU A 66 -16.19 1.58 -6.64
C LEU A 66 -17.32 1.27 -5.65
N ASP A 67 -17.92 0.09 -5.77
CA ASP A 67 -18.78 -0.41 -4.70
C ASP A 67 -17.95 -0.69 -3.45
N THR A 68 -18.37 -0.07 -2.35
CA THR A 68 -17.73 -0.14 -1.03
C THR A 68 -18.70 -0.61 0.06
N SER A 69 -19.93 -0.99 -0.31
CA SER A 69 -20.98 -1.38 0.64
C SER A 69 -20.68 -2.72 1.33
N GLY A 70 -19.97 -3.62 0.65
CA GLY A 70 -19.67 -4.98 1.12
C GLY A 70 -18.27 -5.19 1.70
N ILE A 71 -17.52 -4.13 2.02
CA ILE A 71 -16.12 -4.28 2.43
C ILE A 71 -15.99 -5.04 3.75
N ARG A 72 -15.14 -6.07 3.76
CA ARG A 72 -14.67 -6.71 4.99
C ARG A 72 -13.45 -6.00 5.55
N PHE A 73 -13.60 -5.33 6.69
CA PHE A 73 -12.50 -4.68 7.41
C PHE A 73 -11.84 -5.63 8.41
N LEU A 74 -10.56 -5.95 8.18
CA LEU A 74 -9.71 -6.76 9.05
C LEU A 74 -8.62 -5.87 9.67
N VAL A 75 -8.92 -5.26 10.82
CA VAL A 75 -7.94 -4.45 11.57
C VAL A 75 -7.27 -5.30 12.63
N ASN A 76 -5.94 -5.36 12.61
CA ASN A 76 -5.10 -6.14 13.52
C ASN A 76 -5.66 -7.57 13.75
N PRO A 77 -5.90 -8.37 12.68
CA PRO A 77 -6.58 -9.65 12.77
C PRO A 77 -5.82 -10.70 13.60
N THR A 78 -4.50 -10.52 13.77
CA THR A 78 -3.64 -11.38 14.61
C THR A 78 -3.61 -10.94 16.08
N GLY A 79 -4.43 -9.98 16.48
CA GLY A 79 -4.47 -9.44 17.84
C GLY A 79 -3.54 -8.24 18.03
N ARG A 80 -2.96 -8.12 19.24
CA ARG A 80 -2.17 -6.96 19.66
C ARG A 80 -0.87 -6.84 18.85
N PHE A 81 -0.52 -5.63 18.44
CA PHE A 81 0.73 -5.33 17.74
C PHE A 81 1.47 -4.21 18.47
N VAL A 82 2.16 -4.54 19.56
CA VAL A 82 2.86 -3.56 20.42
C VAL A 82 4.35 -3.46 20.04
N VAL A 83 5.02 -4.60 19.86
CA VAL A 83 6.41 -4.68 19.44
C VAL A 83 6.48 -4.70 17.92
N GLY A 84 7.18 -3.74 17.32
CA GLY A 84 7.34 -3.60 15.87
C GLY A 84 8.64 -2.88 15.51
N GLY A 85 8.84 -2.64 14.21
CA GLY A 85 10.08 -2.08 13.69
C GLY A 85 11.26 -3.06 13.83
N PRO A 86 12.51 -2.56 13.91
CA PRO A 86 13.71 -3.43 13.96
C PRO A 86 13.75 -4.41 15.13
N ALA A 87 13.03 -4.14 16.21
CA ALA A 87 12.90 -5.05 17.35
C ALA A 87 12.02 -6.28 17.04
N GLY A 88 11.12 -6.17 16.06
CA GLY A 88 10.22 -7.25 15.64
C GLY A 88 10.61 -7.95 14.34
N ASP A 89 11.35 -7.29 13.44
CA ASP A 89 11.79 -7.86 12.16
C ASP A 89 13.01 -7.12 11.60
N CYS A 90 13.94 -7.84 10.98
CA CYS A 90 15.15 -7.28 10.38
C CYS A 90 14.83 -6.60 9.04
N GLY A 91 15.03 -5.28 8.96
CA GLY A 91 14.88 -4.52 7.72
C GLY A 91 16.13 -4.57 6.83
N LEU A 92 15.96 -4.80 5.53
CA LEU A 92 17.03 -4.67 4.53
C LEU A 92 16.56 -3.82 3.34
N THR A 93 17.48 -3.02 2.80
CA THR A 93 17.26 -2.24 1.58
C THR A 93 16.85 -3.18 0.42
N GLY A 94 15.85 -2.77 -0.36
CA GLY A 94 15.44 -3.50 -1.56
C GLY A 94 14.61 -4.76 -1.31
N ARG A 95 14.02 -4.93 -0.12
CA ARG A 95 13.13 -6.07 0.19
C ARG A 95 11.63 -5.79 0.01
N LYS A 96 11.28 -4.65 -0.60
CA LYS A 96 9.90 -4.22 -0.87
C LYS A 96 9.68 -3.78 -2.33
N ILE A 97 10.45 -4.33 -3.28
CA ILE A 97 10.44 -3.92 -4.69
C ILE A 97 9.08 -4.01 -5.40
N ILE A 98 8.20 -4.95 -5.00
CA ILE A 98 6.84 -5.05 -5.55
C ILE A 98 5.91 -3.97 -4.98
N VAL A 99 6.14 -3.57 -3.72
CA VAL A 99 5.45 -2.43 -3.10
C VAL A 99 5.95 -1.12 -3.71
N ASP A 100 7.24 -1.01 -4.03
CA ASP A 100 7.84 0.17 -4.67
C ASP A 100 7.40 0.37 -6.13
N SER A 101 6.80 -0.65 -6.76
CA SER A 101 6.45 -0.64 -8.18
C SER A 101 4.93 -0.70 -8.40
N TYR A 102 4.40 -1.84 -8.82
CA TYR A 102 3.04 -1.96 -9.36
C TYR A 102 2.16 -2.96 -8.60
N GLY A 103 2.55 -3.33 -7.38
CA GLY A 103 1.70 -4.14 -6.48
C GLY A 103 1.38 -5.54 -6.99
N GLY A 104 2.18 -6.08 -7.92
CA GLY A 104 1.98 -7.39 -8.53
C GLY A 104 1.38 -7.35 -9.94
N THR A 105 0.99 -6.18 -10.44
CA THR A 105 0.58 -6.00 -11.84
C THR A 105 1.79 -5.75 -12.74
N GLY A 106 1.81 -6.39 -13.92
CA GLY A 106 2.96 -6.34 -14.83
C GLY A 106 4.18 -7.11 -14.29
N ARG A 107 5.30 -7.04 -15.01
CA ARG A 107 6.55 -7.73 -14.62
C ARG A 107 7.53 -6.80 -13.93
N HIS A 108 8.41 -7.38 -13.13
CA HIS A 108 9.46 -6.66 -12.42
C HIS A 108 10.82 -7.28 -12.73
N GLY A 109 11.80 -6.48 -13.17
CA GLY A 109 13.14 -6.95 -13.56
C GLY A 109 14.06 -7.38 -12.41
N GLY A 110 13.62 -7.22 -11.16
CA GLY A 110 14.29 -7.70 -9.95
C GLY A 110 15.22 -6.69 -9.26
N GLY A 111 15.58 -5.59 -9.92
CA GLY A 111 16.43 -4.53 -9.35
C GLY A 111 15.72 -3.70 -8.28
N ALA A 112 16.36 -3.49 -7.13
CA ALA A 112 15.91 -2.51 -6.12
C ALA A 112 16.24 -1.06 -6.52
N PHE A 113 15.46 -0.08 -6.04
CA PHE A 113 15.67 1.34 -6.34
C PHE A 113 16.51 2.08 -5.29
N SER A 114 16.18 1.91 -4.02
CA SER A 114 16.79 2.65 -2.91
C SER A 114 18.28 2.36 -2.76
N GLY A 115 19.06 3.40 -2.44
CA GLY A 115 20.52 3.31 -2.28
C GLY A 115 21.32 3.34 -3.59
N LYS A 116 20.66 3.50 -4.74
CA LYS A 116 21.32 3.60 -6.05
C LYS A 116 21.24 5.01 -6.63
N ASP A 117 22.36 5.48 -7.17
CA ASP A 117 22.42 6.74 -7.91
C ASP A 117 21.75 6.59 -9.31
N PRO A 118 21.38 7.70 -9.99
CA PRO A 118 20.67 7.65 -11.27
C PRO A 118 21.43 6.97 -12.44
N SER A 119 22.75 6.71 -12.33
CA SER A 119 23.47 5.93 -13.34
C SER A 119 23.10 4.44 -13.32
N LYS A 120 22.51 3.94 -12.24
CA LYS A 120 22.09 2.54 -12.13
C LYS A 120 20.73 2.34 -12.81
N VAL A 121 20.78 1.61 -13.92
CA VAL A 121 19.63 1.39 -14.81
C VAL A 121 18.44 0.71 -14.14
N ASP A 122 18.68 -0.11 -13.11
CA ASP A 122 17.60 -0.67 -12.27
C ASP A 122 16.63 0.41 -11.77
N ARG A 123 17.11 1.63 -11.53
CA ARG A 123 16.31 2.78 -11.09
C ARG A 123 15.93 3.68 -12.25
N SER A 124 16.92 4.18 -13.01
CA SER A 124 16.66 5.21 -14.02
C SER A 124 15.87 4.68 -15.22
N ALA A 125 16.17 3.47 -15.71
CA ALA A 125 15.43 2.87 -16.81
C ALA A 125 14.02 2.47 -16.37
N ALA A 126 13.83 1.96 -15.14
CA ALA A 126 12.50 1.68 -14.60
C ALA A 126 11.63 2.95 -14.53
N TYR A 127 12.21 4.09 -14.14
CA TYR A 127 11.49 5.37 -14.11
C TYR A 127 11.18 5.87 -15.53
N ALA A 128 12.10 5.72 -16.48
CA ALA A 128 11.87 6.04 -17.88
C ALA A 128 10.76 5.16 -18.49
N ALA A 129 10.76 3.86 -18.20
CA ALA A 129 9.71 2.93 -18.64
C ALA A 129 8.34 3.34 -18.07
N ARG A 130 8.25 3.71 -16.78
CA ARG A 130 7.03 4.27 -16.19
C ARG A 130 6.58 5.54 -16.90
N TYR A 131 7.51 6.45 -17.19
CA TYR A 131 7.20 7.69 -17.89
C TYR A 131 6.63 7.42 -19.29
N VAL A 132 7.24 6.53 -20.06
CA VAL A 132 6.77 6.14 -21.39
C VAL A 132 5.40 5.48 -21.33
N ALA A 133 5.23 4.45 -20.48
CA ALA A 133 3.96 3.74 -20.35
C ALA A 133 2.81 4.68 -19.94
N LYS A 134 3.06 5.59 -18.99
CA LYS A 134 2.07 6.60 -18.57
C LYS A 134 1.65 7.50 -19.74
N ASN A 135 2.60 7.95 -20.56
CA ASN A 135 2.31 8.84 -21.68
C ASN A 135 1.57 8.13 -22.83
N ILE A 136 1.86 6.84 -23.09
CA ILE A 136 1.12 6.04 -24.07
C ILE A 136 -0.35 5.90 -23.67
N VAL A 137 -0.62 5.64 -22.39
CA VAL A 137 -2.01 5.55 -21.89
C VAL A 137 -2.68 6.92 -21.91
N ALA A 138 -1.98 7.97 -21.46
CA ALA A 138 -2.53 9.33 -21.41
C ALA A 138 -2.84 9.91 -22.80
N SER A 139 -2.13 9.48 -23.86
CA SER A 139 -2.40 9.89 -25.24
C SER A 139 -3.50 9.07 -25.92
N GLY A 140 -4.09 8.09 -25.22
CA GLY A 140 -5.17 7.24 -25.75
C GLY A 140 -4.71 6.17 -26.73
N LEU A 141 -3.40 5.92 -26.85
CA LEU A 141 -2.85 4.89 -27.74
C LEU A 141 -3.12 3.47 -27.23
N ALA A 142 -3.32 3.30 -25.92
CA ALA A 142 -3.71 2.04 -25.30
C ALA A 142 -4.44 2.27 -23.96
N GLU A 143 -5.33 1.35 -23.57
CA GLU A 143 -5.96 1.37 -22.23
C GLU A 143 -4.99 0.90 -21.13
N VAL A 144 -4.12 -0.06 -21.46
CA VAL A 144 -3.09 -0.61 -20.58
C VAL A 144 -1.79 -0.78 -21.37
N CYS A 145 -0.67 -0.40 -20.76
CA CYS A 145 0.65 -0.49 -21.39
C CYS A 145 1.68 -1.01 -20.38
N GLU A 146 2.43 -2.04 -20.79
CA GLU A 146 3.62 -2.53 -20.11
C GLU A 146 4.84 -2.30 -21.02
N ILE A 147 5.93 -1.80 -20.44
CA ILE A 147 7.22 -1.62 -21.10
C ILE A 147 8.22 -2.44 -20.29
N GLY A 148 8.89 -3.39 -20.96
CA GLY A 148 9.85 -4.33 -20.38
C GLY A 148 11.27 -4.12 -20.87
#